data_AF-A0A644X1M4-F1
#
_entry.id   AF-A0A644X1M4-F1
#
_cell.length_a   1.000
_cell.length_b   1.000
_cell.length_c   1.000
_cell.angle_alpha   90.00
_cell.angle_beta   90.00
_cell.angle_gamma   90.00
#
_symmetry.space_group_name_H-M   'P 1'
#
loop_
_entity.id
_entity.type
_entity.pdbx_description
1 polymer ?
#
loop_
_entity_poly.entity_id
_entity_poly.type
_entity_poly.pdbx_seq_one_letter_code
_entity_poly.pdbx_strand_id
1 'polypeptide(L)'
;MKNKLLFTSLVTLISLLYIYTLAILYNNLKINNKILIQSSLEKAIEIEKDMRLKKINTPIWISSVPKDTAEDTTHKYENRPIIRFKQSDEANKIGQTEILNHVLQTFLHIENPVNVNVLDSIFNHELQREALIAQTAILYIDNISGKNITNRTDSIFFRSVYTTDTLNYGIRKEVSFIGYAKIPIFYIINQVKYQILGISFIWLSTFIFLSLWGFSIKKSQNKLFAEINRSNIDISCETLQLITKELFLDKDLCLLIKNDRKIKLTSQSVQIIELLLSNTDYYLSYDELIFKLWGKVECKGQERLTQSIKRLRESLKWCPEITIENIRKEGYRLVIKSE
;
A
#
# COMPACT_ATOMS: atom_id res chain seq x y z
N MET A 1 21.65 1.89 20.64
CA MET A 1 21.51 1.40 19.25
C MET A 1 20.43 0.32 19.08
N LYS A 2 20.38 -0.71 19.94
CA LYS A 2 19.48 -1.87 19.82
C LYS A 2 17.98 -1.51 19.63
N ASN A 3 17.44 -0.55 20.38
CA ASN A 3 16.02 -0.17 20.29
C ASN A 3 15.66 0.57 18.99
N LYS A 4 16.59 1.33 18.40
CA LYS A 4 16.36 1.99 17.09
C LYS A 4 16.33 0.95 15.97
N LEU A 5 17.21 -0.05 16.03
CA LEU A 5 17.27 -1.14 15.05
C LEU A 5 16.02 -2.01 15.09
N LEU A 6 15.50 -2.29 16.29
CA LEU A 6 14.23 -3.01 16.48
C LEU A 6 13.03 -2.22 15.92
N PHE A 7 12.99 -0.90 16.15
CA PHE A 7 11.93 -0.05 15.63
C PHE A 7 11.92 -0.01 14.09
N THR A 8 13.08 0.17 13.46
CA THR A 8 13.19 0.17 12.00
C THR A 8 12.81 -1.19 11.41
N SER A 9 13.24 -2.29 12.04
CA SER A 9 12.88 -3.65 11.63
C SER A 9 11.36 -3.88 11.69
N LEU A 10 10.70 -3.42 12.75
CA LEU A 10 9.26 -3.55 12.91
C LEU A 10 8.48 -2.78 11.82
N VAL A 11 8.90 -1.55 11.51
CA VAL A 11 8.28 -0.73 10.45
C VAL A 11 8.44 -1.39 9.09
N THR A 12 9.63 -1.95 8.80
CA THR A 12 9.84 -2.68 7.55
C THR A 12 8.97 -3.93 7.46
N LEU A 13 8.80 -4.68 8.56
CA LEU A 13 7.97 -5.88 8.60
C LEU A 13 6.48 -5.55 8.36
N ILE A 14 5.97 -4.50 9.00
CA ILE A 14 4.58 -4.05 8.83
C ILE A 14 4.32 -3.58 7.39
N SER A 15 5.29 -2.89 6.80
CA SER A 15 5.20 -2.44 5.40
C SER A 15 5.21 -3.62 4.42
N LEU A 16 6.03 -4.64 4.69
CA LEU A 16 6.05 -5.89 3.91
C LEU A 16 4.72 -6.64 4.01
N LEU A 17 4.14 -6.70 5.21
CA LEU A 17 2.83 -7.32 5.44
C LEU A 17 1.71 -6.57 4.71
N TYR A 18 1.77 -5.24 4.68
CA TYR A 18 0.84 -4.42 3.89
C TYR A 18 0.93 -4.75 2.39
N ILE A 19 2.14 -4.77 1.82
CA ILE A 19 2.35 -5.13 0.41
C ILE A 19 1.83 -6.54 0.12
N TYR A 20 2.08 -7.50 1.03
CA TYR A 20 1.60 -8.87 0.91
C TYR A 20 0.07 -8.95 0.89
N THR A 21 -0.62 -8.20 1.77
CA THR A 21 -2.10 -8.16 1.76
C THR A 21 -2.67 -7.56 0.47
N LEU A 22 -2.04 -6.52 -0.07
CA LEU A 22 -2.42 -5.96 -1.37
C LEU A 22 -2.23 -6.96 -2.51
N ALA A 23 -1.14 -7.73 -2.48
CA ALA A 23 -0.87 -8.77 -3.48
C ALA A 23 -1.91 -9.89 -3.45
N ILE A 24 -2.31 -10.36 -2.25
CA ILE A 24 -3.39 -11.35 -2.09
C ILE A 24 -4.70 -10.80 -2.67
N LEU A 25 -5.06 -9.56 -2.31
CA LEU A 25 -6.29 -8.93 -2.77
C LEU A 25 -6.31 -8.80 -4.31
N TYR A 26 -5.20 -8.40 -4.92
CA TYR A 26 -5.05 -8.37 -6.37
C TYR A 26 -5.23 -9.75 -7.01
N ASN A 27 -4.61 -10.80 -6.45
CA ASN A 27 -4.74 -12.15 -6.96
C ASN A 27 -6.19 -12.66 -6.88
N ASN A 28 -6.87 -12.40 -5.77
CA ASN A 28 -8.29 -12.77 -5.60
C ASN A 28 -9.18 -12.06 -6.62
N LEU A 29 -8.95 -10.77 -6.88
CA LEU A 29 -9.68 -10.05 -7.93
C LEU A 29 -9.45 -10.64 -9.31
N LYS A 30 -8.19 -10.99 -9.63
CA LYS A 30 -7.85 -11.61 -10.90
C LYS A 30 -8.60 -12.93 -11.10
N ILE A 31 -8.67 -13.76 -10.06
CA ILE A 31 -9.39 -15.04 -10.08
C ILE A 31 -10.90 -14.80 -10.23
N ASN A 32 -11.50 -13.93 -9.41
CA ASN A 32 -12.93 -13.66 -9.44
C ASN A 32 -13.38 -13.12 -10.80
N ASN A 33 -12.63 -12.19 -11.38
CA ASN A 33 -12.91 -11.65 -12.71
C ASN A 33 -12.77 -12.73 -13.79
N LYS A 34 -11.77 -13.63 -13.69
CA LYS A 34 -11.64 -14.76 -14.61
C LYS A 34 -12.87 -15.67 -14.55
N ILE A 35 -13.34 -16.03 -13.35
CA ILE A 35 -14.54 -16.86 -13.14
C ILE A 35 -15.78 -16.18 -13.71
N LEU A 36 -15.95 -14.88 -13.46
CA LEU A 36 -17.08 -14.10 -13.99
C LEU A 36 -17.10 -14.12 -15.53
N ILE A 37 -15.96 -13.87 -16.17
CA ILE A 37 -15.84 -13.87 -17.63
C ILE A 37 -16.10 -15.27 -18.19
N GLN A 38 -15.54 -16.30 -17.57
CA GLN A 38 -15.73 -17.70 -17.94
C GLN A 38 -17.23 -18.08 -17.94
N SER A 39 -17.90 -17.89 -16.80
CA SER A 39 -19.32 -18.19 -16.63
C SER A 39 -20.23 -17.37 -17.55
N SER A 40 -19.87 -16.10 -17.82
CA SER A 40 -20.60 -15.26 -18.77
C SER A 40 -20.47 -15.78 -20.21
N LEU A 41 -19.29 -16.31 -20.58
CA LEU A 41 -19.08 -16.93 -21.89
C LEU A 41 -19.89 -18.23 -22.03
N GLU A 42 -19.89 -19.09 -21.00
CA GLU A 42 -20.67 -20.33 -20.99
C GLU A 42 -22.16 -20.05 -21.18
N LYS A 43 -22.72 -19.07 -20.44
CA LYS A 43 -24.10 -18.60 -20.63
C LYS A 43 -24.34 -18.07 -22.03
N ALA A 44 -23.41 -17.28 -22.57
CA ALA A 44 -23.55 -16.72 -23.92
C ALA A 44 -23.59 -17.82 -25.00
N ILE A 45 -22.76 -18.86 -24.87
CA ILE A 45 -22.75 -20.02 -25.76
C ILE A 45 -24.07 -20.79 -25.67
N GLU A 46 -24.62 -20.96 -24.46
CA GLU A 46 -25.90 -21.62 -24.27
C GLU A 46 -27.06 -20.84 -24.92
N ILE A 47 -27.11 -19.52 -24.71
CA ILE A 47 -28.11 -18.64 -25.31
C ILE A 47 -28.01 -18.67 -26.85
N GLU A 48 -26.79 -18.55 -27.40
CA GLU A 48 -26.56 -18.56 -28.84
C GLU A 48 -26.96 -19.89 -29.49
N LYS A 49 -26.60 -21.01 -28.85
CA LYS A 49 -27.03 -22.36 -29.22
C LYS A 49 -28.55 -22.44 -29.32
N ASP A 50 -29.26 -21.97 -28.30
CA ASP A 50 -30.72 -22.01 -28.27
C ASP A 50 -31.35 -21.12 -29.34
N MET A 51 -30.76 -19.96 -29.64
CA MET A 51 -31.18 -19.12 -30.76
C MET A 51 -31.00 -19.84 -32.11
N ARG A 52 -29.88 -20.54 -32.30
CA ARG A 52 -29.62 -21.30 -33.53
C ARG A 52 -30.56 -22.49 -33.69
N LEU A 53 -30.83 -23.23 -32.61
CA LEU A 53 -31.79 -24.33 -32.62
C LEU A 53 -33.19 -23.85 -33.00
N LYS A 54 -33.66 -22.73 -32.42
CA LYS A 54 -34.96 -22.14 -32.75
C LYS A 54 -35.06 -21.73 -34.22
N LYS A 55 -33.97 -21.25 -34.84
CA LYS A 55 -33.94 -20.87 -36.25
C LYS A 55 -34.08 -22.07 -37.20
N ILE A 56 -33.49 -23.22 -36.85
CA ILE A 56 -33.55 -24.42 -37.69
C ILE A 56 -34.97 -25.00 -37.67
N ASN A 57 -35.71 -24.83 -36.57
CA ASN A 57 -37.12 -25.25 -36.44
C ASN A 57 -37.36 -26.73 -36.81
N THR A 58 -36.37 -27.60 -36.60
CA THR A 58 -36.47 -29.05 -36.84
C THR A 58 -36.51 -29.81 -35.53
N PRO A 59 -37.43 -30.78 -35.36
CA PRO A 59 -37.39 -31.68 -34.20
C PRO A 59 -36.15 -32.58 -34.29
N ILE A 60 -35.30 -32.51 -33.27
CA ILE A 60 -34.08 -33.32 -33.16
C ILE A 60 -34.38 -34.55 -32.29
N TRP A 61 -33.99 -35.72 -32.78
CA TRP A 61 -34.11 -36.97 -32.03
C TRP A 61 -32.72 -37.42 -31.58
N ILE A 62 -32.57 -37.57 -30.26
CA ILE A 62 -31.30 -37.96 -29.63
C ILE A 62 -31.51 -39.33 -29.00
N SER A 63 -30.68 -40.29 -29.39
CA SER A 63 -30.73 -41.65 -28.86
C SER A 63 -29.33 -42.14 -28.52
N SER A 64 -29.14 -42.68 -27.31
CA SER A 64 -27.90 -43.35 -26.89
C SER A 64 -27.77 -44.72 -27.53
N VAL A 65 -26.55 -45.11 -27.91
CA VAL A 65 -26.26 -46.41 -28.52
C VAL A 65 -25.29 -47.22 -27.64
N PRO A 66 -25.42 -48.57 -27.55
CA PRO A 66 -24.55 -49.41 -26.73
C PRO A 66 -23.05 -49.27 -27.05
N LYS A 67 -22.21 -49.48 -26.02
CA LYS A 67 -20.74 -49.37 -26.06
C LYS A 67 -20.05 -50.15 -27.18
N ASP A 68 -20.63 -51.26 -27.63
CA ASP A 68 -19.99 -52.15 -28.60
C ASP A 68 -20.12 -51.67 -30.06
N THR A 69 -20.79 -50.54 -30.27
CA THR A 69 -20.97 -49.95 -31.60
C THR A 69 -19.75 -49.10 -31.99
N ALA A 70 -19.30 -49.23 -33.23
CA ALA A 70 -17.99 -48.74 -33.68
C ALA A 70 -17.92 -47.23 -33.93
N GLU A 71 -19.05 -46.53 -34.15
CA GLU A 71 -19.02 -45.11 -34.57
C GLU A 71 -20.20 -44.28 -34.02
N ASP A 72 -19.90 -43.03 -33.63
CA ASP A 72 -20.89 -41.97 -33.43
C ASP A 72 -21.49 -41.60 -34.80
N THR A 73 -22.66 -42.15 -35.12
CA THR A 73 -23.26 -42.01 -36.45
C THR A 73 -24.39 -40.97 -36.43
N THR A 74 -24.26 -39.92 -37.23
CA THR A 74 -25.39 -39.03 -37.57
C THR A 74 -26.12 -39.62 -38.77
N HIS A 75 -27.33 -40.15 -38.57
CA HIS A 75 -28.16 -40.66 -39.66
C HIS A 75 -29.27 -39.64 -39.96
N LYS A 76 -29.41 -39.21 -41.21
CA LYS A 76 -30.63 -38.54 -41.69
C LYS A 76 -31.68 -39.62 -41.99
N TYR A 77 -32.73 -39.70 -41.18
CA TYR A 77 -33.91 -40.52 -41.48
C TYR A 77 -35.06 -39.58 -41.85
N GLU A 78 -35.61 -39.72 -43.05
CA GLU A 78 -36.78 -38.94 -43.53
C GLU A 78 -36.66 -37.41 -43.32
N ASN A 79 -35.57 -36.79 -43.81
CA ASN A 79 -35.27 -35.36 -43.63
C ASN A 79 -35.10 -34.90 -42.17
N ARG A 80 -34.96 -35.82 -41.21
CA ARG A 80 -34.70 -35.50 -39.80
C ARG A 80 -33.32 -35.96 -39.36
N PRO A 81 -32.56 -35.12 -38.65
CA PRO A 81 -31.27 -35.49 -38.10
C PRO A 81 -31.48 -36.35 -36.85
N ILE A 82 -31.05 -37.61 -36.90
CA ILE A 82 -30.93 -38.48 -35.74
C ILE A 82 -29.45 -38.51 -35.35
N ILE A 83 -29.15 -38.07 -34.13
CA ILE A 83 -27.78 -38.09 -33.60
C ILE A 83 -27.67 -39.25 -32.63
N ARG A 84 -26.85 -40.23 -33.02
CA ARG A 84 -26.49 -41.36 -32.16
C ARG A 84 -25.09 -41.12 -31.61
N PHE A 85 -24.97 -41.20 -30.29
CA PHE A 85 -23.69 -41.10 -29.62
C PHE A 85 -23.43 -42.36 -28.79
N LYS A 86 -22.16 -42.76 -28.77
CA LYS A 86 -21.67 -43.90 -28.01
C LYS A 86 -21.69 -43.57 -26.52
N GLN A 87 -22.24 -44.47 -25.73
CA GLN A 87 -22.21 -44.35 -24.28
C GLN A 87 -20.78 -44.65 -23.78
N SER A 88 -20.00 -43.63 -23.40
CA SER A 88 -18.64 -43.80 -22.87
C SER A 88 -18.60 -43.74 -21.33
N ASP A 89 -17.50 -44.20 -20.72
CA ASP A 89 -17.29 -44.05 -19.27
C ASP A 89 -17.14 -42.58 -18.82
N GLU A 90 -16.80 -41.69 -19.76
CA GLU A 90 -16.76 -40.23 -19.56
C GLU A 90 -18.17 -39.63 -19.68
N ALA A 91 -19.00 -40.12 -20.62
CA ALA A 91 -20.40 -39.74 -20.75
C ALA A 91 -21.21 -40.11 -19.51
N ASN A 92 -20.88 -41.21 -18.82
CA ASN A 92 -21.55 -41.60 -17.58
C ASN A 92 -21.19 -40.72 -16.36
N LYS A 93 -20.11 -39.91 -16.43
CA LYS A 93 -19.70 -38.95 -15.38
C LYS A 93 -20.26 -37.54 -15.60
N ILE A 94 -20.61 -37.21 -16.84
CA ILE A 94 -21.12 -35.91 -17.26
C ILE A 94 -22.64 -35.90 -17.06
N GLY A 95 -23.21 -34.80 -16.54
CA GLY A 95 -24.65 -34.70 -16.32
C GLY A 95 -25.43 -34.82 -17.63
N GLN A 96 -26.64 -35.41 -17.62
CA GLN A 96 -27.46 -35.62 -18.82
C GLN A 96 -27.66 -34.34 -19.65
N THR A 97 -27.76 -33.19 -19.00
CA THR A 97 -27.87 -31.86 -19.63
C THR A 97 -26.60 -31.44 -20.37
N GLU A 98 -25.42 -31.76 -19.85
CA GLU A 98 -24.14 -31.40 -20.46
C GLU A 98 -23.86 -32.28 -21.67
N ILE A 99 -24.13 -33.60 -21.59
CA ILE A 99 -24.09 -34.50 -22.76
C ILE A 99 -25.01 -33.97 -23.88
N LEU A 100 -26.24 -33.59 -23.52
CA LEU A 100 -27.20 -33.01 -24.46
C LEU A 100 -26.62 -31.75 -25.13
N ASN A 101 -25.96 -30.88 -24.39
CA ASN A 101 -25.32 -29.68 -24.94
C ASN A 101 -24.22 -30.04 -25.96
N HIS A 102 -23.38 -31.04 -25.69
CA HIS A 102 -22.37 -31.51 -26.65
C HIS A 102 -23.00 -32.08 -27.92
N VAL A 103 -24.02 -32.93 -27.78
CA VAL A 103 -24.74 -33.52 -28.93
C VAL A 103 -25.35 -32.44 -29.83
N LEU A 104 -26.02 -31.46 -29.23
CA LEU A 104 -26.63 -30.35 -29.97
C LEU A 104 -25.57 -29.49 -30.68
N GLN A 105 -24.41 -29.27 -30.07
CA GLN A 105 -23.33 -28.51 -30.69
C GLN A 105 -22.72 -29.24 -31.90
N THR A 106 -22.54 -30.56 -31.85
CA THR A 106 -22.11 -31.35 -33.03
C THR A 106 -23.09 -31.20 -34.19
N PHE A 107 -24.39 -31.23 -33.91
CA PHE A 107 -25.42 -31.02 -34.93
C PHE A 107 -25.41 -29.61 -35.51
N LEU A 108 -25.36 -28.61 -34.64
CA LEU A 108 -25.34 -27.21 -35.05
C LEU A 108 -24.08 -26.83 -35.84
N HIS A 109 -22.94 -27.47 -35.56
CA HIS A 109 -21.70 -27.29 -36.31
C HIS A 109 -21.88 -27.65 -37.80
N ILE A 110 -22.67 -28.69 -38.11
CA ILE A 110 -22.92 -29.15 -39.48
C ILE A 110 -24.00 -28.30 -40.17
N GLU A 111 -25.14 -28.07 -39.50
CA GLU A 111 -26.33 -27.54 -40.18
C GLU A 111 -26.44 -26.00 -40.15
N ASN A 112 -25.84 -25.32 -39.16
CA ASN A 112 -25.96 -23.87 -39.02
C ASN A 112 -24.75 -23.30 -38.29
N PRO A 113 -23.64 -22.94 -38.95
CA PRO A 113 -22.38 -22.59 -38.29
C PRO A 113 -22.48 -21.37 -37.36
N VAL A 114 -21.55 -21.28 -36.40
CA VAL A 114 -21.49 -20.19 -35.41
C VAL A 114 -21.28 -18.85 -36.09
N ASN A 115 -22.05 -17.83 -35.69
CA ASN A 115 -21.76 -16.44 -36.02
C ASN A 115 -21.05 -15.75 -34.85
N VAL A 116 -19.73 -15.59 -34.98
CA VAL A 116 -18.87 -15.04 -33.91
C VAL A 116 -19.27 -13.62 -33.49
N ASN A 117 -19.80 -12.79 -34.41
CA ASN A 117 -20.22 -11.43 -34.09
C ASN A 117 -21.49 -11.40 -33.22
N VAL A 118 -22.42 -12.31 -33.50
CA VAL A 118 -23.65 -12.46 -32.70
C VAL A 118 -23.29 -13.00 -31.33
N LEU A 119 -22.44 -14.02 -31.26
CA LEU A 119 -21.97 -14.59 -30.00
C LEU A 119 -21.23 -13.56 -29.14
N ASP A 120 -20.36 -12.74 -29.74
CA ASP A 120 -19.66 -11.65 -29.03
C ASP A 120 -20.63 -10.59 -28.50
N SER A 121 -21.67 -10.27 -29.26
CA SER A 121 -22.71 -9.34 -28.81
C SER A 121 -23.48 -9.88 -27.61
N ILE A 122 -23.84 -11.17 -27.62
CA ILE A 122 -24.49 -11.85 -26.49
C ILE A 122 -23.55 -11.89 -25.28
N PHE A 123 -22.28 -12.23 -25.49
CA PHE A 123 -21.27 -12.27 -24.44
C PHE A 123 -21.07 -10.91 -23.76
N ASN A 124 -20.95 -9.84 -24.55
CA ASN A 124 -20.88 -8.48 -24.01
C ASN A 124 -22.14 -8.12 -23.21
N HIS A 125 -23.32 -8.48 -23.71
CA HIS A 125 -24.58 -8.28 -22.99
C HIS A 125 -24.63 -9.03 -21.65
N GLU A 126 -24.16 -10.28 -21.60
CA GLU A 126 -24.09 -11.05 -20.35
C GLU A 126 -23.11 -10.43 -19.34
N LEU A 127 -21.97 -9.90 -19.79
CA LEU A 127 -21.08 -9.15 -18.89
C LEU A 127 -21.73 -7.85 -18.37
N GLN A 128 -22.48 -7.14 -19.22
CA GLN A 128 -23.19 -5.93 -18.81
C GLN A 128 -24.29 -6.20 -17.78
N ARG A 129 -24.95 -7.36 -17.85
CA ARG A 129 -25.93 -7.79 -16.83
C ARG A 129 -25.29 -7.94 -15.44
N GLU A 130 -24.04 -8.37 -15.41
CA GLU A 130 -23.21 -8.46 -14.19
C GLU A 130 -22.52 -7.11 -13.86
N ALA A 131 -23.02 -5.99 -14.43
CA ALA A 131 -22.50 -4.63 -14.29
C ALA A 131 -21.06 -4.41 -14.80
N LEU A 132 -20.54 -5.30 -15.64
CA LEU A 132 -19.23 -5.20 -16.25
C LEU A 132 -19.33 -4.72 -17.71
N ILE A 133 -19.08 -3.42 -17.92
CA ILE A 133 -18.99 -2.84 -19.27
C ILE A 133 -17.56 -3.06 -19.80
N ALA A 134 -17.35 -4.14 -20.53
CA ALA A 134 -16.05 -4.51 -21.09
C ALA A 134 -16.03 -4.43 -22.63
N GLN A 135 -14.84 -4.25 -23.19
CA GLN A 135 -14.64 -4.55 -24.62
C GLN A 135 -14.34 -6.03 -24.77
N THR A 136 -15.07 -6.71 -25.65
CA THR A 136 -15.00 -8.17 -25.81
C THR A 136 -14.46 -8.58 -27.17
N ALA A 137 -13.94 -9.80 -27.23
CA ALA A 137 -13.70 -10.52 -28.46
C ALA A 137 -13.91 -12.02 -28.23
N ILE A 138 -14.21 -12.75 -29.29
CA ILE A 138 -14.33 -14.21 -29.25
C ILE A 138 -13.47 -14.80 -30.35
N LEU A 139 -12.74 -15.85 -29.98
CA LEU A 139 -12.07 -16.75 -30.89
C LEU A 139 -12.85 -18.06 -30.92
N TYR A 140 -13.36 -18.37 -32.12
CA TYR A 140 -13.93 -19.65 -32.46
C TYR A 140 -12.89 -20.47 -33.22
N ILE A 141 -12.68 -21.71 -32.80
CA ILE A 141 -11.78 -22.67 -33.42
C ILE A 141 -12.63 -23.85 -33.89
N ASP A 142 -12.58 -24.11 -35.19
CA ASP A 142 -13.07 -25.36 -35.76
C ASP A 142 -11.93 -26.37 -35.73
N ASN A 143 -12.01 -27.35 -34.83
CA ASN A 143 -10.97 -28.36 -34.64
C ASN A 143 -10.96 -29.42 -35.73
N ILE A 144 -12.01 -29.51 -36.55
CA ILE A 144 -12.04 -30.41 -37.71
C ILE A 144 -11.32 -29.76 -38.89
N SER A 145 -11.68 -28.52 -39.23
CA SER A 145 -11.09 -27.82 -40.38
C SER A 145 -9.77 -27.12 -40.06
N GLY A 146 -9.44 -26.93 -38.78
CA GLY A 146 -8.30 -26.15 -38.30
C GLY A 146 -8.47 -24.64 -38.49
N LYS A 147 -9.69 -24.17 -38.81
CA LYS A 147 -9.97 -22.75 -39.10
C LYS A 147 -10.27 -21.99 -37.81
N ASN A 148 -9.58 -20.86 -37.65
CA ASN A 148 -9.80 -19.91 -36.56
C ASN A 148 -10.57 -18.69 -37.07
N ILE A 149 -11.63 -18.32 -36.37
CA ILE A 149 -12.46 -17.16 -36.70
C ILE A 149 -12.52 -16.25 -35.48
N THR A 150 -12.13 -14.99 -35.64
CA THR A 150 -12.24 -13.97 -34.60
C THR A 150 -13.05 -12.78 -35.10
N ASN A 151 -13.74 -12.11 -34.18
CA ASN A 151 -14.41 -10.84 -34.47
C ASN A 151 -13.45 -9.64 -34.47
N ARG A 152 -12.23 -9.81 -33.95
CA ARG A 152 -11.23 -8.75 -33.82
C ARG A 152 -9.82 -9.28 -34.13
N THR A 153 -9.00 -8.44 -34.78
CA THR A 153 -7.62 -8.76 -35.18
C THR A 153 -6.58 -7.81 -34.58
N ASP A 154 -6.99 -6.85 -33.75
CA ASP A 154 -6.11 -5.81 -33.21
C ASP A 154 -5.12 -6.35 -32.17
N SER A 155 -3.83 -6.41 -32.51
CA SER A 155 -2.79 -6.90 -31.59
C SER A 155 -2.70 -6.10 -30.27
N ILE A 156 -3.03 -4.81 -30.29
CA ILE A 156 -3.01 -3.94 -29.10
C ILE A 156 -4.06 -4.39 -28.07
N PHE A 157 -5.22 -4.85 -28.53
CA PHE A 157 -6.30 -5.32 -27.66
C PHE A 157 -5.83 -6.54 -26.86
N PHE A 158 -5.24 -7.52 -27.54
CA PHE A 158 -4.82 -8.79 -26.94
C PHE A 158 -3.68 -8.68 -25.91
N ARG A 159 -3.00 -7.53 -25.82
CA ARG A 159 -1.91 -7.33 -24.83
C ARG A 159 -2.41 -7.18 -23.39
N SER A 160 -3.67 -6.77 -23.19
CA SER A 160 -4.18 -6.33 -21.87
C SER A 160 -5.56 -6.91 -21.51
N VAL A 161 -5.90 -8.07 -22.08
CA VAL A 161 -7.20 -8.73 -21.91
C VAL A 161 -7.11 -9.90 -20.94
N TYR A 162 -8.24 -10.17 -20.28
CA TYR A 162 -8.47 -11.41 -19.59
C TYR A 162 -8.97 -12.45 -20.59
N THR A 163 -8.41 -13.65 -20.52
CA THR A 163 -8.77 -14.77 -21.39
C THR A 163 -9.50 -15.83 -20.58
N THR A 164 -10.57 -16.38 -21.14
CA THR A 164 -11.17 -17.61 -20.60
C THR A 164 -10.27 -18.81 -20.88
N ASP A 165 -10.53 -19.90 -20.17
CA ASP A 165 -10.01 -21.20 -20.57
C ASP A 165 -10.71 -21.67 -21.86
N THR A 166 -10.06 -22.56 -22.61
CA THR A 166 -10.61 -23.10 -23.86
C THR A 166 -11.81 -23.99 -23.55
N LEU A 167 -13.00 -23.53 -23.93
CA LEU A 167 -14.23 -24.30 -23.78
C LEU A 167 -14.42 -25.18 -25.03
N ASN A 168 -14.37 -26.49 -24.86
CA ASN A 168 -14.50 -27.45 -25.96
C ASN A 168 -15.90 -28.06 -25.96
N TYR A 169 -16.60 -27.99 -27.09
CA TYR A 169 -17.93 -28.55 -27.25
C TYR A 169 -18.01 -29.50 -28.44
N GLY A 170 -19.07 -30.32 -28.42
CA GLY A 170 -19.29 -31.38 -29.39
C GLY A 170 -18.79 -32.74 -28.91
N ILE A 171 -19.35 -33.82 -29.45
CA ILE A 171 -19.04 -35.20 -29.08
C ILE A 171 -17.58 -35.52 -29.38
N ARG A 172 -17.06 -35.04 -30.52
CA ARG A 172 -15.66 -35.21 -30.92
C ARG A 172 -14.79 -33.98 -30.61
N LYS A 173 -15.32 -33.03 -29.82
CA LYS A 173 -14.70 -31.73 -29.53
C LYS A 173 -14.43 -30.93 -30.81
N GLU A 174 -15.40 -30.90 -31.70
CA GLU A 174 -15.32 -30.29 -33.03
C GLU A 174 -15.15 -28.77 -32.96
N VAL A 175 -15.66 -28.14 -31.90
CA VAL A 175 -15.66 -26.68 -31.76
C VAL A 175 -15.07 -26.25 -30.42
N SER A 176 -14.27 -25.19 -30.44
CA SER A 176 -13.74 -24.56 -29.24
C SER A 176 -13.97 -23.06 -29.22
N PHE A 177 -14.19 -22.51 -28.03
CA PHE A 177 -14.42 -21.09 -27.81
C PHE A 177 -13.46 -20.54 -26.77
N ILE A 178 -12.89 -19.37 -27.07
CA ILE A 178 -12.09 -18.58 -26.15
C ILE A 178 -12.65 -17.15 -26.15
N GLY A 179 -13.04 -16.66 -24.97
CA GLY A 179 -13.50 -15.31 -24.75
C GLY A 179 -12.36 -14.41 -24.27
N TYR A 180 -12.34 -13.19 -24.79
CA TYR A 180 -11.45 -12.13 -24.39
C TYR A 180 -12.28 -10.97 -23.85
N ALA A 181 -11.92 -10.48 -22.66
CA ALA A 181 -12.57 -9.31 -22.09
C ALA A 181 -11.53 -8.32 -21.56
N LYS A 182 -11.60 -7.08 -22.03
CA LYS A 182 -10.82 -5.96 -21.51
C LYS A 182 -11.61 -5.27 -20.42
N ILE A 183 -11.22 -5.54 -19.18
CA ILE A 183 -11.86 -4.97 -18.00
C ILE A 183 -11.39 -3.52 -17.79
N PRO A 184 -12.31 -2.55 -17.61
CA PRO A 184 -11.94 -1.19 -17.25
C PRO A 184 -11.27 -1.13 -15.88
N ILE A 185 -10.21 -0.32 -15.75
CA ILE A 185 -9.51 -0.10 -14.48
C ILE A 185 -10.46 0.41 -13.39
N PHE A 186 -11.42 1.27 -13.75
CA PHE A 186 -12.39 1.81 -12.81
C PHE A 186 -13.28 0.74 -12.17
N TYR A 187 -13.66 -0.29 -12.94
CA TYR A 187 -14.44 -1.43 -12.42
C TYR A 187 -13.66 -2.18 -11.33
N ILE A 188 -12.37 -2.44 -11.59
CA ILE A 188 -11.47 -3.11 -10.65
C ILE A 188 -11.33 -2.28 -9.37
N ILE A 189 -11.11 -0.96 -9.48
CA ILE A 189 -11.00 -0.06 -8.32
C ILE A 189 -12.29 -0.07 -7.50
N ASN A 190 -13.45 -0.03 -8.15
CA ASN A 190 -14.74 0.04 -7.47
C ASN A 190 -15.06 -1.24 -6.66
N GLN A 191 -14.62 -2.42 -7.14
CA GLN A 191 -14.83 -3.69 -6.44
C GLN A 191 -14.13 -3.75 -5.07
N VAL A 192 -12.95 -3.13 -4.93
CA VAL A 192 -12.12 -3.27 -3.72
C VAL A 192 -11.87 -1.98 -2.98
N LYS A 193 -12.53 -0.88 -3.36
CA LYS A 193 -12.31 0.45 -2.75
C LYS A 193 -12.37 0.42 -1.23
N TYR A 194 -13.36 -0.25 -0.65
CA TYR A 194 -13.53 -0.32 0.80
C TYR A 194 -12.49 -1.21 1.48
N GLN A 195 -12.07 -2.29 0.83
CA GLN A 195 -11.03 -3.18 1.35
C GLN A 195 -9.68 -2.48 1.36
N ILE A 196 -9.30 -1.82 0.26
CA ILE A 196 -8.06 -1.04 0.17
C ILE A 196 -8.09 0.10 1.20
N LEU A 197 -9.18 0.89 1.26
CA LEU A 197 -9.32 1.96 2.25
C LEU A 197 -9.16 1.43 3.68
N GLY A 198 -9.84 0.33 4.04
CA GLY A 198 -9.75 -0.27 5.36
C GLY A 198 -8.33 -0.72 5.71
N ILE A 199 -7.65 -1.43 4.81
CA ILE A 199 -6.26 -1.88 5.01
C ILE A 199 -5.32 -0.67 5.14
N SER A 200 -5.50 0.37 4.33
CA SER A 200 -4.72 1.61 4.42
C SER A 200 -4.96 2.35 5.74
N PHE A 201 -6.20 2.39 6.26
CA PHE A 201 -6.50 2.98 7.57
C PHE A 201 -5.81 2.22 8.71
N ILE A 202 -5.83 0.88 8.68
CA ILE A 202 -5.14 0.04 9.66
C ILE A 202 -3.63 0.31 9.63
N TRP A 203 -3.05 0.38 8.43
CA TRP A 203 -1.63 0.69 8.25
C TRP A 203 -1.27 2.09 8.78
N LEU A 204 -2.07 3.12 8.47
CA LEU A 204 -1.88 4.48 8.99
C LEU A 204 -1.99 4.53 10.51
N SER A 205 -2.99 3.86 11.10
CA SER A 205 -3.18 3.81 12.54
C SER A 205 -1.99 3.16 13.25
N THR A 206 -1.51 2.02 12.74
CA THR A 206 -0.31 1.35 13.30
C THR A 206 0.94 2.21 13.17
N PHE A 207 1.11 2.93 12.06
CA PHE A 207 2.23 3.84 11.87
C PHE A 207 2.21 5.03 12.85
N ILE A 208 1.03 5.63 13.06
CA ILE A 208 0.83 6.73 14.01
C ILE A 208 1.12 6.24 15.44
N PHE A 209 0.58 5.08 15.82
CA PHE A 209 0.80 4.47 17.13
C PHE A 209 2.28 4.23 17.40
N LEU A 210 3.02 3.68 16.42
CA LEU A 210 4.46 3.46 16.52
C LEU A 210 5.24 4.78 16.66
N SER A 211 4.87 5.80 15.91
CA SER A 211 5.47 7.14 16.03
C SER A 211 5.27 7.71 17.45
N LEU A 212 4.04 7.70 17.95
CA LEU A 212 3.71 8.18 19.30
C LEU A 212 4.40 7.36 20.41
N TRP A 213 4.51 6.05 20.23
CA TRP A 213 5.26 5.18 21.15
C TRP A 213 6.75 5.54 21.15
N GLY A 214 7.34 5.77 19.98
CA GLY A 214 8.73 6.23 19.86
C GLY A 214 8.99 7.55 20.56
N PHE A 215 8.07 8.52 20.44
CA PHE A 215 8.12 9.79 21.17
C PHE A 215 7.94 9.61 22.68
N SER A 216 7.03 8.73 23.11
CA SER A 216 6.74 8.48 24.52
C SER A 216 7.87 7.75 25.24
N ILE A 217 8.55 6.79 24.59
CA ILE A 217 9.79 6.20 25.12
C ILE A 217 10.84 7.27 25.31
N LYS A 218 11.05 8.16 24.33
CA LYS A 218 12.05 9.23 24.44
C LYS A 218 11.73 10.19 25.60
N LYS A 219 10.46 10.52 25.81
CA LYS A 219 9.99 11.34 26.94
C LYS A 219 10.15 10.63 28.29
N SER A 220 9.84 9.33 28.37
CA SER A 220 9.98 8.51 29.57
C SER A 220 11.45 8.27 29.94
N GLN A 221 12.31 7.96 28.95
CA GLN A 221 13.76 7.88 29.15
C GLN A 221 14.31 9.21 29.64
N ASN A 222 13.96 10.34 29.03
CA ASN A 222 14.40 11.66 29.51
C ASN A 222 13.93 11.93 30.96
N LYS A 223 12.75 11.45 31.35
CA LYS A 223 12.23 11.56 32.72
C LYS A 223 12.98 10.64 33.69
N LEU A 224 13.22 9.38 33.32
CA LEU A 224 13.99 8.41 34.10
C LEU A 224 15.47 8.81 34.23
N PHE A 225 16.10 9.32 33.19
CA PHE A 225 17.44 9.92 33.26
C PHE A 225 17.44 11.19 34.12
N ALA A 226 16.39 12.01 34.08
CA ALA A 226 16.26 13.16 34.98
C ALA A 226 16.01 12.75 36.45
N GLU A 227 15.30 11.65 36.71
CA GLU A 227 15.05 11.10 38.05
C GLU A 227 16.29 10.36 38.60
N ILE A 228 16.99 9.58 37.76
CA ILE A 228 18.27 8.92 38.08
C ILE A 228 19.36 9.97 38.31
N ASN A 229 19.41 11.05 37.52
CA ASN A 229 20.30 12.17 37.79
C ASN A 229 19.87 13.01 39.01
N ARG A 230 18.63 12.87 39.51
CA ARG A 230 18.21 13.45 40.79
C ARG A 230 18.60 12.56 41.97
N SER A 231 18.59 11.24 41.81
CA SER A 231 18.97 10.28 42.87
C SER A 231 20.48 10.03 42.95
N ASN A 232 21.21 10.15 41.85
CA ASN A 232 22.68 10.08 41.79
C ASN A 232 23.36 11.43 42.05
N ILE A 233 22.67 12.38 42.68
CA ILE A 233 23.35 13.51 43.33
C ILE A 233 23.93 12.99 44.65
N ASP A 234 24.83 12.03 44.52
CA ASP A 234 25.98 11.96 45.40
C ASP A 234 27.11 12.60 44.59
N ILE A 235 27.68 13.62 45.19
CA ILE A 235 28.38 14.72 44.54
C ILE A 235 29.65 14.19 43.86
N SER A 236 29.66 14.10 42.52
CA SER A 236 30.92 14.19 41.76
C SER A 236 31.26 15.66 41.56
N CYS A 237 32.28 16.10 42.29
CA CYS A 237 32.64 17.48 42.59
C CYS A 237 33.38 18.23 41.45
N GLU A 238 33.53 17.64 40.24
CA GLU A 238 34.42 18.22 39.22
C GLU A 238 33.74 19.15 38.19
N THR A 239 32.41 19.11 38.00
CA THR A 239 31.75 19.87 36.90
C THR A 239 30.75 20.95 37.37
N LEU A 240 30.50 21.04 38.69
CA LEU A 240 29.68 22.09 39.28
C LEU A 240 30.54 23.32 39.60
N GLN A 241 30.33 24.40 38.86
CA GLN A 241 30.94 25.68 39.17
C GLN A 241 30.05 26.44 40.16
N LEU A 242 30.56 26.65 41.38
CA LEU A 242 29.92 27.50 42.39
C LEU A 242 29.99 28.97 41.92
N ILE A 243 28.83 29.65 41.90
CA ILE A 243 28.77 31.08 41.59
C ILE A 243 28.50 31.92 42.84
N THR A 244 27.63 31.43 43.72
CA THR A 244 27.30 32.05 45.02
C THR A 244 26.98 30.93 46.01
N LYS A 245 26.93 31.20 47.32
CA LYS A 245 26.71 30.18 48.37
C LYS A 245 25.55 29.21 48.09
N GLU A 246 24.51 29.66 47.38
CA GLU A 246 23.33 28.85 47.03
C GLU A 246 23.15 28.61 45.53
N LEU A 247 24.05 29.10 44.67
CA LEU A 247 23.86 29.15 43.22
C LEU A 247 24.99 28.42 42.47
N PHE A 248 24.60 27.37 41.77
CA PHE A 248 25.50 26.45 41.08
C PHE A 248 25.21 26.42 39.57
N LEU A 249 26.26 26.29 38.78
CA LEU A 249 26.19 26.07 37.34
C LEU A 249 26.73 24.67 37.00
N ASP A 250 25.85 23.84 36.44
CA ASP A 250 26.21 22.54 35.87
C ASP A 250 26.44 22.70 34.36
N LYS A 251 27.70 22.56 33.94
CA LYS A 251 28.12 22.79 32.56
C LYS A 251 27.62 21.70 31.63
N ASP A 252 27.64 20.45 32.08
CA ASP A 252 27.32 19.28 31.25
C ASP A 252 25.83 19.16 31.00
N LEU A 253 25.03 19.39 32.05
CA LEU A 253 23.57 19.35 31.94
C LEU A 253 22.96 20.69 31.49
N CYS A 254 23.79 21.73 31.40
CA CYS A 254 23.37 23.11 31.12
C CYS A 254 22.29 23.58 32.11
N LEU A 255 22.50 23.38 33.41
CA LEU A 255 21.53 23.73 34.45
C LEU A 255 22.07 24.83 35.36
N LEU A 256 21.21 25.81 35.64
CA LEU A 256 21.40 26.75 36.74
C LEU A 256 20.56 26.27 37.93
N ILE A 257 21.20 26.06 39.07
CA ILE A 257 20.61 25.43 40.25
C ILE A 257 20.70 26.39 41.42
N LYS A 258 19.56 26.69 42.05
CA LYS A 258 19.50 27.42 43.32
C LYS A 258 18.45 26.79 44.21
N ASN A 259 18.85 26.41 45.42
CA ASN A 259 17.99 25.67 46.35
C ASN A 259 17.38 24.46 45.61
N ASP A 260 16.05 24.32 45.60
CA ASP A 260 15.37 23.23 44.89
C ASP A 260 14.99 23.55 43.42
N ARG A 261 15.29 24.76 42.95
CA ARG A 261 14.89 25.21 41.61
C ARG A 261 16.03 25.01 40.62
N LYS A 262 15.72 24.31 39.53
CA LYS A 262 16.64 24.06 38.41
C LYS A 262 16.07 24.66 37.13
N ILE A 263 16.85 25.49 36.44
CA ILE A 263 16.48 26.08 35.14
C ILE A 263 17.47 25.62 34.09
N LYS A 264 16.94 25.11 32.98
CA LYS A 264 17.74 24.70 31.83
C LYS A 264 18.15 25.93 31.01
N LEU A 265 19.44 26.06 30.80
CA LEU A 265 20.06 27.05 29.93
C LEU A 265 20.34 26.45 28.56
N THR A 266 20.52 27.30 27.56
CA THR A 266 21.09 26.86 26.28
C THR A 266 22.59 26.68 26.43
N SER A 267 23.21 25.80 25.63
CA SER A 267 24.67 25.61 25.64
C SER A 267 25.42 26.94 25.42
N GLN A 268 24.92 27.79 24.52
CA GLN A 268 25.47 29.13 24.29
C GLN A 268 25.32 30.05 25.52
N SER A 269 24.21 29.96 26.24
CA SER A 269 24.02 30.72 27.49
C SER A 269 25.01 30.28 28.59
N VAL A 270 25.28 28.98 28.70
CA VAL A 270 26.27 28.44 29.65
C VAL A 270 27.67 28.98 29.33
N GLN A 271 28.08 28.92 28.05
CA GLN A 271 29.36 29.47 27.59
C GLN A 271 29.50 30.96 27.91
N ILE A 272 28.44 31.76 27.70
CA ILE A 272 28.46 33.19 28.02
C ILE A 272 28.61 33.42 29.52
N ILE A 273 27.83 32.73 30.36
CA ILE A 273 27.95 32.86 31.82
C ILE A 273 29.35 32.44 32.27
N GLU A 274 29.87 31.33 31.76
CA GLU A 274 31.21 30.84 32.09
C GLU A 274 32.30 31.85 31.74
N LEU A 275 32.27 32.39 30.51
CA LEU A 275 33.21 33.41 30.08
C LEU A 275 33.18 34.64 30.99
N LEU A 276 31.99 35.09 31.39
CA LEU A 276 31.85 36.24 32.28
C LEU A 276 32.26 35.91 33.73
N LEU A 277 32.00 34.69 34.21
CA LEU A 277 32.43 34.21 35.53
C LEU A 277 33.95 34.07 35.63
N SER A 278 34.63 33.71 34.54
CA SER A 278 36.09 33.68 34.49
C SER A 278 36.71 35.08 34.47
N ASN A 279 35.90 36.15 34.34
CA ASN A 279 36.36 37.53 34.22
C ASN A 279 35.47 38.47 35.07
N THR A 280 35.22 38.13 36.34
CA THR A 280 34.33 38.91 37.24
C THR A 280 34.81 40.33 37.51
N ASP A 281 36.12 40.56 37.50
CA ASP A 281 36.73 41.82 37.95
C ASP A 281 36.80 42.89 36.84
N TYR A 282 36.50 42.51 35.59
CA TYR A 282 36.55 43.41 34.43
C TYR A 282 35.32 43.22 33.52
N TYR A 283 35.13 44.09 32.54
CA TYR A 283 34.12 43.88 31.51
C TYR A 283 34.74 43.16 30.31
N LEU A 284 34.00 42.27 29.65
CA LEU A 284 34.46 41.69 28.39
C LEU A 284 33.93 42.53 27.25
N SER A 285 34.82 42.94 26.33
CA SER A 285 34.43 43.74 25.18
C SER A 285 33.56 42.95 24.20
N TYR A 286 32.81 43.64 23.35
CA TYR A 286 31.98 42.98 22.32
C TYR A 286 32.83 42.07 21.43
N ASP A 287 33.99 42.54 20.97
CA ASP A 287 34.86 41.80 20.06
C ASP A 287 35.49 40.58 20.74
N GLU A 288 35.90 40.69 22.01
CA GLU A 288 36.43 39.56 22.78
C GLU A 288 35.37 38.48 23.01
N LEU A 289 34.13 38.86 23.31
CA LEU A 289 33.02 37.93 23.48
C LEU A 289 32.69 37.22 22.17
N ILE A 290 32.60 37.96 21.07
CA ILE A 290 32.33 37.40 19.73
C ILE A 290 33.46 36.45 19.34
N PHE A 291 34.71 36.86 19.52
CA PHE A 291 35.88 36.06 19.19
C PHE A 291 35.94 34.76 20.01
N LYS A 292 35.70 34.83 21.33
CA LYS A 292 35.71 33.65 22.20
C LYS A 292 34.54 32.70 21.95
N LEU A 293 33.37 33.22 21.54
CA LEU A 293 32.17 32.40 21.30
C LEU A 293 32.12 31.80 19.89
N TRP A 294 32.54 32.55 18.86
CA TRP A 294 32.33 32.20 17.45
C TRP A 294 33.55 32.42 16.54
N GLY A 295 34.67 32.96 17.04
CA GLY A 295 35.92 33.15 16.28
C GLY A 295 35.97 34.41 15.40
N LYS A 296 36.99 34.52 14.54
CA LYS A 296 37.36 35.72 13.76
C LYS A 296 36.38 36.15 12.66
N VAL A 297 35.37 35.35 12.33
CA VAL A 297 34.74 35.38 10.99
C VAL A 297 33.28 35.86 10.99
N GLU A 298 32.75 36.37 12.10
CA GLU A 298 31.31 36.65 12.17
C GLU A 298 30.95 38.11 11.83
N CYS A 299 30.57 38.37 10.58
CA CYS A 299 30.11 39.69 10.08
C CYS A 299 28.82 40.24 10.77
N LYS A 300 28.20 39.50 11.70
CA LYS A 300 27.00 39.90 12.48
C LYS A 300 27.09 39.56 13.98
N GLY A 301 28.30 39.36 14.51
CA GLY A 301 28.49 38.86 15.89
C GLY A 301 27.81 39.71 16.98
N GLN A 302 27.70 41.03 16.78
CA GLN A 302 27.15 41.94 17.81
C GLN A 302 25.62 41.83 17.96
N GLU A 303 24.85 41.70 16.88
CA GLU A 303 23.40 41.47 16.94
C GLU A 303 23.09 40.13 17.62
N ARG A 304 23.83 39.09 17.22
CA ARG A 304 23.73 37.74 17.78
C ARG A 304 24.04 37.73 19.27
N LEU A 305 25.15 38.36 19.67
CA LEU A 305 25.54 38.51 21.08
C LEU A 305 24.46 39.22 21.88
N THR A 306 23.91 40.32 21.36
CA THR A 306 22.85 41.09 22.01
C THR A 306 21.60 40.22 22.26
N GLN A 307 21.20 39.43 21.26
CA GLN A 307 20.05 38.53 21.39
C GLN A 307 20.32 37.39 22.39
N SER A 308 21.52 36.80 22.38
CA SER A 308 21.91 35.76 23.32
C SER A 308 21.97 36.28 24.76
N ILE A 309 22.49 37.49 24.98
CA ILE A 309 22.49 38.16 26.29
C ILE A 309 21.07 38.46 26.76
N LYS A 310 20.18 38.91 25.86
CA LYS A 310 18.77 39.14 26.19
C LYS A 310 18.08 37.87 26.70
N ARG A 311 18.23 36.76 25.96
CA ARG A 311 17.68 35.45 26.37
C ARG A 311 18.25 34.98 27.70
N LEU A 312 19.56 35.14 27.88
CA LEU A 312 20.23 34.80 29.13
C LEU A 312 19.68 35.61 30.30
N ARG A 313 19.53 36.94 30.17
CA ARG A 313 18.90 37.79 31.19
C ARG A 313 17.48 37.35 31.53
N GLU A 314 16.68 36.96 30.53
CA GLU A 314 15.34 36.40 30.77
C GLU A 314 15.39 35.12 31.60
N SER A 315 16.34 34.23 31.32
CA SER A 315 16.59 33.02 32.12
C SER A 315 17.14 33.31 33.52
N LEU A 316 17.78 34.46 33.74
CA LEU A 316 18.33 34.89 35.03
C LEU A 316 17.35 35.71 35.89
N LYS A 317 16.19 36.14 35.36
CA LYS A 317 15.22 36.99 36.09
C LYS A 317 14.80 36.45 37.47
N TRP A 318 14.84 35.13 37.66
CA TRP A 318 14.47 34.49 38.91
C TRP A 318 15.59 34.50 39.98
N CYS A 319 16.85 34.78 39.58
CA CYS A 319 18.02 34.90 40.44
C CYS A 319 18.54 36.35 40.42
N PRO A 320 18.00 37.27 41.23
CA PRO A 320 18.42 38.67 41.22
C PRO A 320 19.85 38.91 41.76
N GLU A 321 20.48 37.88 42.32
CA GLU A 321 21.88 37.87 42.79
C GLU A 321 22.89 37.95 41.65
N ILE A 322 22.54 37.40 40.48
CA ILE A 322 23.37 37.48 39.28
C ILE A 322 22.66 38.31 38.24
N THR A 323 23.31 39.38 37.83
CA THR A 323 22.84 40.21 36.72
C THR A 323 23.96 40.47 35.73
N ILE A 324 23.59 40.67 34.47
CA ILE A 324 24.56 41.02 33.42
C ILE A 324 24.33 42.48 33.09
N GLU A 325 25.31 43.33 33.39
CA GLU A 325 25.27 44.75 33.08
C GLU A 325 25.85 45.04 31.69
N ASN A 326 25.31 46.06 31.03
CA ASN A 326 25.86 46.56 29.78
C ASN A 326 26.73 47.79 30.08
N ILE A 327 27.99 47.73 29.68
CA ILE A 327 28.89 48.89 29.70
C ILE A 327 28.78 49.56 28.34
N ARG A 328 28.27 50.78 28.31
CA ARG A 328 27.94 51.52 27.08
C ARG A 328 29.14 51.53 26.14
N LYS A 329 28.93 51.08 24.90
CA LYS A 329 29.93 51.00 23.81
C LYS A 329 31.16 50.11 24.07
N GLU A 330 31.29 49.56 25.26
CA GLU A 330 32.45 48.79 25.68
C GLU A 330 32.16 47.29 25.68
N GLY A 331 31.09 46.83 26.35
CA GLY A 331 30.80 45.39 26.44
C GLY A 331 29.83 44.98 27.54
N TYR A 332 30.06 43.80 28.13
CA TYR A 332 29.23 43.24 29.20
C TYR A 332 30.05 42.83 30.42
N ARG A 333 29.45 42.96 31.60
CA ARG A 333 30.04 42.53 32.89
C ARG A 333 29.01 41.71 33.66
N LEU A 334 29.48 40.67 34.35
CA LEU A 334 28.66 39.96 35.34
C LEU A 334 28.76 40.67 36.68
N VAL A 335 27.62 40.99 37.27
CA VAL A 335 27.53 41.55 38.61
C VAL A 335 26.89 40.51 39.51
N ILE A 336 27.66 40.06 40.48
CA ILE A 336 27.23 39.16 41.55
C ILE A 336 27.04 40.03 42.78
N LYS A 337 25.80 40.14 43.27
CA LYS A 337 25.51 40.84 44.52
C LYS A 337 25.96 39.94 45.67
N SER A 338 26.99 40.34 46.39
CA SER A 338 27.29 39.76 47.69
C SER A 338 26.27 40.26 48.70
N GLU A 339 25.67 39.35 49.46
CA GLU A 339 25.00 39.69 50.73
C GLU A 339 25.98 40.31 51.72
#